data_AF-A0A2W4LQV1-F1
#
_entry.id   AF-A0A2W4LQV1-F1
#
_cell.length_a   1.000
_cell.length_b   1.000
_cell.length_c   1.000
_cell.angle_alpha   90.00
_cell.angle_beta   90.00
_cell.angle_gamma   90.00
#
_symmetry.space_group_name_H-M   'P 1'
#
loop_
_entity.id
_entity.type
_entity.pdbx_description
1 polymer ?
#
loop_
_entity_poly.entity_id
_entity_poly.type
_entity_poly.pdbx_seq_one_letter_code
_entity_poly.pdbx_strand_id
1 'polypeptide(L)'
;MDASDYLDAVLLDEPSTADLRSKVTVAWQEFARDLSASLRRLPVGAQVEVTLDPTATGTGTAVYSVSLHHAEQDQITALAVSNAGLPPEHRMDRAAIADLVALGWAPPGVLEGSADCFGMRTTVDDANRLAATVTRTLRDVYGAPHPAFLVYLAHRDGEPIPMDPIGSARPEPVWTDQPELGLLRASERSLGEEERPLEERVRAVVAAMMRSAPDQLHVDADGDIGIRAGSAMVFVRVRDNPPLVDVFSPVLTEVRPTERLYARLSELTNRMPLGRLYCTDDTVWASIPVFGRNFQPVHLVLAIQVMTGLADELDDRLHGEFGGRRFFGDDKSLGAEGRSAPSDGEHRTGMYL
;
A
#
# COMPACT_ATOMS: atom_id res chain seq x y z
N MET A 1 -36.38 -21.41 1.84
CA MET A 1 -35.89 -20.19 1.15
C MET A 1 -35.52 -19.26 2.28
N ASP A 2 -34.23 -19.18 2.55
CA ASP A 2 -33.69 -18.75 3.84
C ASP A 2 -33.63 -17.22 3.94
N ALA A 3 -33.88 -16.67 5.13
CA ALA A 3 -33.91 -15.22 5.35
C ALA A 3 -32.53 -14.54 5.12
N SER A 4 -31.46 -15.33 5.08
CA SER A 4 -30.11 -14.88 4.75
C SER A 4 -29.95 -14.50 3.26
N ASP A 5 -30.60 -15.23 2.34
CA ASP A 5 -30.53 -14.93 0.90
C ASP A 5 -31.22 -13.61 0.55
N TYR A 6 -32.25 -13.23 1.32
CA TYR A 6 -32.96 -11.97 1.15
C TYR A 6 -32.16 -10.77 1.68
N LEU A 7 -31.37 -10.94 2.75
CA LEU A 7 -30.54 -9.86 3.29
C LEU A 7 -29.35 -9.55 2.38
N ASP A 8 -28.73 -10.59 1.81
CA ASP A 8 -27.66 -10.43 0.82
C ASP A 8 -28.19 -9.79 -0.48
N ALA A 9 -29.37 -10.19 -0.97
CA ALA A 9 -29.95 -9.58 -2.16
C ALA A 9 -30.31 -8.09 -1.95
N VAL A 10 -30.77 -7.70 -0.75
CA VAL A 10 -31.22 -6.33 -0.46
C VAL A 10 -30.05 -5.37 -0.21
N LEU A 11 -28.92 -5.84 0.35
CA LEU A 11 -27.71 -5.02 0.51
C LEU A 11 -26.96 -4.79 -0.82
N LEU A 12 -27.17 -5.66 -1.81
CA LEU A 12 -26.53 -5.56 -3.13
C LEU A 12 -27.29 -4.64 -4.11
N ASP A 13 -28.48 -4.15 -3.74
CA ASP A 13 -29.40 -3.38 -4.59
C ASP A 13 -29.54 -1.90 -4.14
N GLU A 14 -28.64 -1.42 -3.28
CA GLU A 14 -28.55 0.01 -2.96
C GLU A 14 -28.03 0.82 -4.17
N PRO A 15 -28.61 1.99 -4.48
CA PRO A 15 -28.24 2.79 -5.65
C PRO A 15 -26.76 3.23 -5.67
N SER A 16 -26.11 3.31 -4.51
CA SER A 16 -24.68 3.62 -4.36
C SER A 16 -23.77 2.46 -4.77
N THR A 17 -24.15 1.20 -4.50
CA THR A 17 -23.35 0.01 -4.85
C THR A 17 -23.52 -0.36 -6.31
N ALA A 18 -24.70 -0.13 -6.90
CA ALA A 18 -24.94 -0.23 -8.32
C ALA A 18 -24.10 0.78 -9.14
N ASP A 19 -23.96 2.02 -8.65
CA ASP A 19 -23.08 3.04 -9.25
C ASP A 19 -21.60 2.61 -9.16
N LEU A 20 -21.18 2.05 -8.01
CA LEU A 20 -19.81 1.54 -7.85
C LEU A 20 -19.51 0.38 -8.82
N ARG A 21 -20.38 -0.63 -8.92
CA ARG A 21 -20.20 -1.76 -9.87
C ARG A 21 -20.13 -1.28 -11.31
N SER A 22 -20.96 -0.30 -11.66
CA SER A 22 -20.96 0.31 -12.99
C SER A 22 -19.62 1.00 -13.27
N LYS A 23 -19.10 1.78 -12.30
CA LYS A 23 -17.78 2.41 -12.38
C LYS A 23 -16.65 1.39 -12.51
N VAL A 24 -16.67 0.31 -11.72
CA VAL A 24 -15.67 -0.78 -11.83
C VAL A 24 -15.74 -1.44 -13.21
N THR A 25 -16.94 -1.68 -13.73
CA THR A 25 -17.14 -2.26 -15.07
C THR A 25 -16.56 -1.35 -16.15
N VAL A 26 -16.85 -0.05 -16.08
CA VAL A 26 -16.27 0.96 -16.99
C VAL A 26 -14.75 0.94 -16.87
N ALA A 27 -14.18 0.98 -15.67
CA ALA A 27 -12.73 0.97 -15.48
C ALA A 27 -12.05 -0.25 -16.14
N TRP A 28 -12.64 -1.44 -16.05
CA TRP A 28 -12.13 -2.63 -16.74
C TRP A 28 -12.26 -2.55 -18.26
N GLN A 29 -13.31 -1.93 -18.79
CA GLN A 29 -13.46 -1.68 -20.23
C GLN A 29 -12.42 -0.69 -20.74
N GLU A 30 -12.14 0.37 -19.98
CA GLU A 30 -11.09 1.35 -20.29
C GLU A 30 -9.72 0.68 -20.30
N PHE A 31 -9.42 -0.11 -19.25
CA PHE A 31 -8.19 -0.89 -19.18
C PHE A 31 -8.01 -1.80 -20.41
N ALA A 32 -9.03 -2.56 -20.81
CA ALA A 32 -8.95 -3.45 -21.96
C ALA A 32 -8.70 -2.69 -23.28
N ARG A 33 -9.40 -1.57 -23.48
CA ARG A 33 -9.24 -0.70 -24.65
C ARG A 33 -7.82 -0.12 -24.73
N ASP A 34 -7.33 0.40 -23.62
CA ASP A 34 -6.04 1.08 -23.55
C ASP A 34 -4.89 0.07 -23.67
N LEU A 35 -5.00 -1.10 -23.03
CA LEU A 35 -4.05 -2.21 -23.17
C LEU A 35 -3.94 -2.64 -24.64
N SER A 36 -5.08 -2.79 -25.31
CA SER A 36 -5.10 -3.15 -26.73
C SER A 36 -4.43 -2.08 -27.61
N ALA A 37 -4.66 -0.79 -27.32
CA ALA A 37 -4.02 0.31 -28.02
C ALA A 37 -2.50 0.32 -27.81
N SER A 38 -2.04 0.07 -26.58
CA SER A 38 -0.62 -0.02 -26.23
C SER A 38 0.05 -1.23 -26.89
N LEU A 39 -0.61 -2.39 -26.91
CA LEU A 39 -0.10 -3.60 -27.59
C LEU A 39 0.14 -3.37 -29.10
N ARG A 40 -0.74 -2.61 -29.76
CA ARG A 40 -0.57 -2.25 -31.19
C ARG A 40 0.61 -1.31 -31.45
N ARG A 41 1.02 -0.53 -30.44
CA ARG A 41 2.16 0.40 -30.53
C ARG A 41 3.43 -0.18 -29.94
N LEU A 42 3.37 -1.38 -29.34
CA LEU A 42 4.48 -2.00 -28.65
C LEU A 42 5.59 -2.35 -29.66
N PRO A 43 6.83 -1.84 -29.49
CA PRO A 43 7.93 -2.16 -30.39
C PRO A 43 8.23 -3.67 -30.42
N VAL A 44 8.75 -4.17 -31.54
CA VAL A 44 9.29 -5.54 -31.60
C VAL A 44 10.45 -5.67 -30.61
N GLY A 45 10.51 -6.80 -29.91
CA GLY A 45 11.44 -7.10 -28.82
C GLY A 45 11.05 -6.51 -27.46
N ALA A 46 9.95 -5.76 -27.37
CA ALA A 46 9.47 -5.24 -26.09
C ALA A 46 8.55 -6.23 -25.38
N GLN A 47 8.59 -6.18 -24.05
CA GLN A 47 7.76 -6.96 -23.14
C GLN A 47 7.01 -6.02 -22.21
N VAL A 48 5.76 -6.36 -21.93
CA VAL A 48 4.92 -5.72 -20.91
C VAL A 48 4.57 -6.76 -19.88
N GLU A 49 4.83 -6.46 -18.62
CA GLU A 49 4.33 -7.25 -17.50
C GLU A 49 3.19 -6.49 -16.82
N VAL A 50 2.08 -7.18 -16.59
CA VAL A 50 0.95 -6.68 -15.82
C VAL A 50 0.77 -7.57 -14.61
N THR A 51 0.97 -7.01 -13.43
CA THR A 51 1.00 -7.72 -12.17
C THR A 51 -0.10 -7.22 -11.26
N LEU A 52 -0.83 -8.15 -10.66
CA LEU A 52 -1.71 -7.84 -9.54
C LEU A 52 -0.85 -7.45 -8.35
N ASP A 53 -0.95 -6.20 -7.91
CA ASP A 53 -0.19 -5.69 -6.79
C ASP A 53 -0.50 -6.54 -5.54
N PRO A 54 0.46 -7.37 -5.08
CA PRO A 54 0.22 -8.26 -3.95
C PRO A 54 -0.02 -7.50 -2.65
N THR A 55 0.45 -6.24 -2.61
CA THR A 55 0.39 -5.34 -1.48
C THR A 55 -1.00 -4.69 -1.38
N ALA A 56 -1.61 -4.38 -2.51
CA ALA A 56 -2.94 -3.82 -2.57
C ALA A 56 -4.04 -4.90 -2.43
N THR A 57 -3.75 -6.15 -2.84
CA THR A 57 -4.71 -7.26 -2.81
C THR A 57 -4.58 -8.21 -1.63
N GLY A 58 -3.53 -8.08 -0.82
CA GLY A 58 -3.29 -8.94 0.33
C GLY A 58 -2.87 -10.38 -0.03
N THR A 59 -2.41 -10.62 -1.27
CA THR A 59 -1.96 -11.94 -1.74
C THR A 59 -0.54 -12.29 -1.33
N GLY A 60 0.22 -11.34 -0.77
CA GLY A 60 1.54 -11.60 -0.20
C GLY A 60 2.62 -11.92 -1.20
N THR A 61 3.28 -13.07 -1.05
CA THR A 61 4.29 -13.53 -2.02
C THR A 61 3.69 -14.08 -3.29
N ALA A 62 2.37 -14.29 -3.33
CA ALA A 62 1.71 -14.73 -4.54
C ALA A 62 1.66 -13.58 -5.55
N VAL A 63 2.53 -13.69 -6.55
CA VAL A 63 2.61 -12.78 -7.69
C VAL A 63 1.73 -13.35 -8.81
N TYR A 64 0.55 -12.78 -8.98
CA TYR A 64 -0.30 -13.07 -10.12
C TYR A 64 0.02 -12.09 -11.24
N SER A 65 0.71 -12.54 -12.28
CA SER A 65 1.06 -11.71 -13.42
C SER A 65 0.70 -12.33 -14.76
N VAL A 66 0.58 -11.44 -15.75
CA VAL A 66 0.51 -11.77 -17.17
C VAL A 66 1.59 -10.99 -17.89
N SER A 67 2.47 -11.69 -18.60
CA SER A 67 3.50 -11.08 -19.45
C SER A 67 3.11 -11.16 -20.92
N LEU A 68 3.45 -10.12 -21.67
CA LEU A 68 3.10 -9.93 -23.08
C LEU A 68 4.39 -9.55 -23.81
N HIS A 69 4.87 -10.43 -24.69
CA HIS A 69 6.13 -10.24 -25.41
C HIS A 69 5.89 -10.17 -26.92
N HIS A 70 6.36 -9.09 -27.55
CA HIS A 70 6.33 -8.92 -29.00
C HIS A 70 7.62 -9.49 -29.60
N ALA A 71 7.64 -10.79 -29.90
CA ALA A 71 8.89 -11.50 -30.22
C ALA A 71 9.40 -11.24 -31.65
N GLU A 72 8.53 -11.39 -32.65
CA GLU A 72 8.87 -11.32 -34.08
C GLU A 72 7.77 -10.58 -34.85
N GLN A 73 8.03 -10.20 -36.11
CA GLN A 73 7.13 -9.35 -36.92
C GLN A 73 5.67 -9.82 -36.84
N ASP A 74 4.87 -9.04 -36.12
CA ASP A 74 3.42 -9.17 -35.91
C ASP A 74 2.95 -10.25 -34.92
N GLN A 75 3.84 -10.91 -34.17
CA GLN A 75 3.46 -11.94 -33.19
C GLN A 75 3.63 -11.50 -31.74
N ILE A 76 2.56 -11.67 -30.96
CA ILE A 76 2.56 -11.50 -29.51
C ILE A 76 2.45 -12.87 -28.84
N THR A 77 3.39 -13.16 -27.94
CA THR A 77 3.26 -14.29 -27.00
C THR A 77 2.86 -13.74 -25.64
N ALA A 78 1.81 -14.29 -25.06
CA ALA A 78 1.35 -13.97 -23.73
C ALA A 78 1.58 -15.16 -22.80
N LEU A 79 2.03 -14.90 -21.57
CA LEU A 79 2.19 -15.91 -20.53
C LEU A 79 1.42 -15.50 -19.28
N ALA A 80 0.68 -16.44 -18.70
CA ALA A 80 -0.04 -16.26 -17.44
C ALA A 80 0.53 -17.23 -16.39
N VAL A 81 0.84 -16.72 -15.21
CA VAL A 81 1.30 -17.52 -14.05
C VAL A 81 0.41 -18.75 -13.81
N SER A 82 1.05 -19.88 -13.49
CA SER A 82 0.37 -21.11 -13.06
C SER A 82 0.63 -21.40 -11.57
N ASN A 83 0.04 -22.48 -11.05
CA ASN A 83 0.29 -22.97 -9.70
C ASN A 83 1.76 -23.32 -9.39
N ALA A 84 2.60 -23.49 -10.42
CA ALA A 84 4.04 -23.70 -10.23
C ALA A 84 4.73 -22.43 -9.71
N GLY A 85 4.26 -21.24 -10.13
CA GLY A 85 4.77 -19.94 -9.70
C GLY A 85 4.09 -19.38 -8.45
N LEU A 86 3.13 -20.11 -7.86
CA LEU A 86 2.34 -19.64 -6.72
C LEU A 86 2.63 -20.46 -5.45
N PRO A 87 2.70 -19.81 -4.27
CA PRO A 87 2.72 -20.47 -2.97
C PRO A 87 1.55 -21.45 -2.80
N PRO A 88 1.71 -22.58 -2.10
CA PRO A 88 0.68 -23.61 -1.97
C PRO A 88 -0.71 -23.10 -1.55
N GLU A 89 -0.76 -22.13 -0.64
CA GLU A 89 -1.96 -21.50 -0.09
C GLU A 89 -2.68 -20.56 -1.07
N HIS A 90 -2.00 -20.14 -2.13
CA HIS A 90 -2.49 -19.22 -3.17
C HIS A 90 -2.69 -19.91 -4.52
N ARG A 91 -2.51 -21.23 -4.59
CA ARG A 91 -2.73 -21.99 -5.81
C ARG A 91 -4.18 -21.91 -6.26
N MET A 92 -4.36 -21.67 -7.55
CA MET A 92 -5.64 -21.75 -8.25
C MET A 92 -6.24 -23.15 -8.11
N ASP A 93 -7.54 -23.21 -7.85
CA ASP A 93 -8.26 -24.46 -7.83
C ASP A 93 -8.54 -24.98 -9.26
N ARG A 94 -9.24 -26.11 -9.36
CA ARG A 94 -9.57 -26.72 -10.65
C ARG A 94 -10.51 -25.88 -11.50
N ALA A 95 -11.39 -25.09 -10.88
CA ALA A 95 -12.33 -24.24 -11.59
C ALA A 95 -11.60 -23.06 -12.24
N ALA A 96 -10.75 -22.37 -11.49
CA ALA A 96 -9.90 -21.29 -11.98
C ALA A 96 -8.97 -21.75 -13.13
N ILE A 97 -8.39 -22.96 -13.02
CA ILE A 97 -7.60 -23.55 -14.11
C ILE A 97 -8.46 -23.83 -15.35
N ALA A 98 -9.68 -24.36 -15.18
CA ALA A 98 -10.59 -24.61 -16.29
C ALA A 98 -11.01 -23.31 -16.97
N ASP A 99 -11.21 -22.24 -16.19
CA ASP A 99 -11.55 -20.91 -16.72
C ASP A 99 -10.41 -20.30 -17.56
N LEU A 100 -9.15 -20.47 -17.15
CA LEU A 100 -7.99 -20.10 -17.99
C LEU A 100 -8.01 -20.84 -19.34
N VAL A 101 -8.22 -22.15 -19.32
CA VAL A 101 -8.29 -22.93 -20.56
C VAL A 101 -9.47 -22.50 -21.43
N ALA A 102 -10.64 -22.21 -20.83
CA ALA A 102 -11.81 -21.71 -21.53
C ALA A 102 -11.61 -20.32 -22.13
N LEU A 103 -10.78 -19.48 -21.52
CA LEU A 103 -10.34 -18.19 -22.07
C LEU A 103 -9.38 -18.34 -23.27
N GLY A 104 -8.87 -19.55 -23.51
CA GLY A 104 -8.01 -19.90 -24.64
C GLY A 104 -6.53 -20.04 -24.27
N TRP A 105 -6.19 -20.02 -22.99
CA TRP A 105 -4.83 -20.29 -22.55
C TRP A 105 -4.46 -21.76 -22.73
N ALA A 106 -3.32 -22.03 -23.35
CA ALA A 106 -2.73 -23.35 -23.40
C ALA A 106 -2.13 -23.70 -22.03
N PRO A 107 -2.38 -24.91 -21.49
CA PRO A 107 -1.77 -25.36 -20.23
C PRO A 107 -0.23 -25.29 -20.25
N PRO A 108 0.41 -25.24 -19.06
CA PRO A 108 1.86 -25.30 -18.94
C PRO A 108 2.50 -26.44 -19.74
N GLY A 109 3.60 -26.14 -20.42
CA GLY A 109 4.35 -27.08 -21.26
C GLY A 109 3.73 -27.36 -22.66
N VAL A 110 2.55 -26.82 -22.99
CA VAL A 110 1.93 -27.02 -24.31
C VAL A 110 2.47 -26.05 -25.35
N LEU A 111 2.62 -24.77 -24.99
CA LEU A 111 3.19 -23.77 -25.89
C LEU A 111 4.71 -23.72 -25.72
N GLU A 112 5.46 -23.82 -26.81
CA GLU A 112 6.91 -23.67 -26.76
C GLU A 112 7.31 -22.27 -26.22
N GLY A 113 8.18 -22.26 -25.21
CA GLY A 113 8.59 -21.06 -24.47
C GLY A 113 7.69 -20.69 -23.29
N SER A 114 6.58 -21.40 -23.05
CA SER A 114 5.72 -21.13 -21.88
C SER A 114 6.23 -21.71 -20.56
N ALA A 115 7.14 -22.69 -20.62
CA ALA A 115 7.66 -23.39 -19.45
C ALA A 115 6.52 -23.82 -18.50
N ASP A 116 6.56 -23.38 -17.25
CA ASP A 116 5.54 -23.70 -16.25
C ASP A 116 4.33 -22.74 -16.28
N CYS A 117 4.28 -21.75 -17.18
CA CYS A 117 3.18 -20.80 -17.31
C CYS A 117 2.13 -21.28 -18.33
N PHE A 118 0.91 -20.77 -18.19
CA PHE A 118 -0.09 -20.86 -19.25
C PHE A 118 0.33 -19.97 -20.43
N GLY A 119 0.24 -20.48 -21.66
CA GLY A 119 0.71 -19.80 -22.85
C GLY A 119 -0.38 -19.45 -23.84
N MET A 120 -0.27 -18.30 -24.50
CA MET A 120 -1.09 -17.93 -25.65
C MET A 120 -0.23 -17.25 -26.70
N ARG A 121 -0.48 -17.52 -27.98
CA ARG A 121 0.20 -16.89 -29.11
C ARG A 121 -0.83 -16.31 -30.06
N THR A 122 -0.64 -15.07 -30.44
CA THR A 122 -1.59 -14.28 -31.23
C THR A 122 -0.84 -13.28 -32.09
N THR A 123 -1.54 -12.56 -32.96
CA THR A 123 -0.97 -11.45 -33.74
C THR A 123 -1.31 -10.09 -33.12
N VAL A 124 -0.64 -9.03 -33.57
CA VAL A 124 -0.94 -7.65 -33.15
C VAL A 124 -2.33 -7.22 -33.64
N ASP A 125 -2.79 -7.72 -34.79
CA ASP A 125 -4.15 -7.51 -35.30
C ASP A 125 -5.23 -8.00 -34.32
N ASP A 126 -4.94 -9.09 -33.60
CA ASP A 126 -5.82 -9.68 -32.59
C ASP A 126 -5.65 -9.05 -31.18
N ALA A 127 -4.95 -7.91 -31.06
CA ALA A 127 -4.70 -7.25 -29.78
C ALA A 127 -5.98 -6.91 -28.98
N ASN A 128 -7.12 -6.69 -29.64
CA ASN A 128 -8.40 -6.48 -28.94
C ASN A 128 -8.85 -7.75 -28.20
N ARG A 129 -8.73 -8.90 -28.87
CA ARG A 129 -9.08 -10.20 -28.30
C ARG A 129 -8.11 -10.58 -27.18
N LEU A 130 -6.81 -10.35 -27.40
CA LEU A 130 -5.80 -10.57 -26.38
C LEU A 130 -6.06 -9.73 -25.13
N ALA A 131 -6.29 -8.42 -25.28
CA ALA A 131 -6.58 -7.55 -24.15
C ALA A 131 -7.82 -8.01 -23.37
N ALA A 132 -8.89 -8.43 -24.06
CA ALA A 132 -10.08 -8.98 -23.41
C ALA A 132 -9.77 -10.28 -22.62
N THR A 133 -8.96 -11.18 -23.17
CA THR A 133 -8.49 -12.38 -22.48
C THR A 133 -7.68 -12.02 -21.23
N VAL A 134 -6.72 -11.10 -21.35
CA VAL A 134 -5.89 -10.64 -20.22
C VAL A 134 -6.75 -10.01 -19.14
N THR A 135 -7.67 -9.12 -19.50
CA THR A 135 -8.62 -8.49 -18.57
C THR A 135 -9.44 -9.53 -17.81
N ARG A 136 -10.02 -10.52 -18.50
CA ARG A 136 -10.79 -11.59 -17.84
C ARG A 136 -9.90 -12.47 -16.97
N THR A 137 -8.66 -12.71 -17.38
CA THR A 137 -7.70 -13.48 -16.56
C THR A 137 -7.40 -12.75 -15.25
N LEU A 138 -7.03 -11.47 -15.31
CA LEU A 138 -6.71 -10.66 -14.13
C LEU A 138 -7.92 -10.50 -13.20
N ARG A 139 -9.12 -10.25 -13.76
CA ARG A 139 -10.34 -9.97 -12.99
C ARG A 139 -11.04 -11.24 -12.51
N ASP A 140 -11.32 -12.17 -13.42
CA ASP A 140 -12.22 -13.31 -13.15
C ASP A 140 -11.44 -14.50 -12.54
N VAL A 141 -10.16 -14.69 -12.89
CA VAL A 141 -9.35 -15.82 -12.41
C VAL A 141 -8.42 -15.41 -11.27
N TYR A 142 -7.64 -14.35 -11.44
CA TYR A 142 -6.72 -13.88 -10.40
C TYR A 142 -7.40 -13.02 -9.33
N GLY A 143 -8.66 -12.65 -9.54
CA GLY A 143 -9.48 -11.98 -8.53
C GLY A 143 -9.16 -10.51 -8.31
N ALA A 144 -8.54 -9.83 -9.28
CA ALA A 144 -8.30 -8.39 -9.18
C ALA A 144 -9.62 -7.61 -9.07
N PRO A 145 -9.88 -6.87 -7.98
CA PRO A 145 -11.17 -6.21 -7.78
C PRO A 145 -11.35 -5.00 -8.71
N HIS A 146 -10.26 -4.31 -9.05
CA HIS A 146 -10.26 -3.11 -9.88
C HIS A 146 -8.89 -2.93 -10.58
N PRO A 147 -8.81 -2.35 -11.80
CA PRO A 147 -7.53 -2.20 -12.51
C PRO A 147 -6.50 -1.34 -11.77
N ALA A 148 -6.91 -0.46 -10.86
CA ALA A 148 -5.99 0.33 -10.01
C ALA A 148 -5.10 -0.51 -9.08
N PHE A 149 -5.48 -1.78 -8.85
CA PHE A 149 -4.67 -2.76 -8.12
C PHE A 149 -3.63 -3.42 -9.02
N LEU A 150 -3.61 -3.10 -10.32
CA LEU A 150 -2.60 -3.59 -11.24
C LEU A 150 -1.43 -2.61 -11.30
N VAL A 151 -0.24 -3.17 -11.36
CA VAL A 151 0.99 -2.47 -11.72
C VAL A 151 1.46 -3.00 -13.06
N TYR A 152 1.96 -2.12 -13.93
CA TYR A 152 2.54 -2.54 -15.20
C TYR A 152 3.91 -1.92 -15.44
N LEU A 153 4.76 -2.67 -16.12
CA LEU A 153 6.07 -2.24 -16.56
C LEU A 153 6.30 -2.72 -18.00
N ALA A 154 6.75 -1.80 -18.86
CA ALA A 154 7.18 -2.12 -20.20
C ALA A 154 8.71 -2.01 -20.27
N HIS A 155 9.37 -3.01 -20.82
CA HIS A 155 10.82 -3.01 -20.99
C HIS A 155 11.21 -3.60 -22.35
N ARG A 156 12.40 -3.26 -22.83
CA ARG A 156 13.02 -3.81 -24.03
C ARG A 156 14.51 -3.97 -23.77
N ASP A 157 15.03 -5.16 -24.01
CA ASP A 157 16.44 -5.48 -23.74
C ASP A 157 16.88 -5.16 -22.29
N GLY A 158 15.96 -5.34 -21.32
CA GLY A 158 16.19 -5.03 -19.90
C GLY A 158 15.99 -3.57 -19.50
N GLU A 159 15.80 -2.66 -20.46
CA GLU A 159 15.61 -1.23 -20.19
C GLU A 159 14.12 -0.86 -20.21
N PRO A 160 13.62 -0.12 -19.19
CA PRO A 160 12.25 0.39 -19.19
C PRO A 160 11.97 1.30 -20.39
N ILE A 161 10.84 1.10 -21.04
CA ILE A 161 10.37 1.95 -22.13
C ILE A 161 9.08 2.68 -21.71
N PRO A 162 8.89 3.94 -22.15
CA PRO A 162 7.65 4.65 -21.89
C PRO A 162 6.48 3.96 -22.60
N MET A 163 5.35 3.90 -21.91
CA MET A 163 4.10 3.36 -22.43
C MET A 163 2.96 4.29 -22.05
N ASP A 164 1.99 4.42 -22.96
CA ASP A 164 0.77 5.18 -22.69
C ASP A 164 0.01 4.58 -21.49
N PRO A 165 -0.67 5.41 -20.67
CA PRO A 165 -1.46 4.91 -19.55
C PRO A 165 -2.46 3.82 -19.94
N ILE A 166 -2.58 2.79 -19.11
CA ILE A 166 -3.49 1.65 -19.33
C ILE A 166 -4.67 1.77 -18.36
N GLY A 167 -5.67 2.57 -18.71
CA GLY A 167 -6.80 2.86 -17.85
C GLY A 167 -6.36 3.41 -16.48
N SER A 168 -6.82 2.77 -15.40
CA SER A 168 -6.44 3.12 -14.02
C SER A 168 -5.28 2.31 -13.45
N ALA A 169 -4.68 1.39 -14.24
CA ALA A 169 -3.50 0.64 -13.79
C ALA A 169 -2.32 1.58 -13.57
N ARG A 170 -1.47 1.24 -12.59
CA ARG A 170 -0.35 2.09 -12.18
C ARG A 170 0.93 1.69 -12.92
N PRO A 171 1.68 2.63 -13.51
CA PRO A 171 3.02 2.31 -14.00
C PRO A 171 3.94 2.03 -12.80
N GLU A 172 4.81 1.03 -12.93
CA GLU A 172 5.84 0.80 -11.93
C GLU A 172 6.84 1.98 -11.92
N PRO A 173 7.13 2.58 -10.75
CA PRO A 173 8.05 3.70 -10.68
C PRO A 173 9.49 3.22 -10.97
N VAL A 174 9.99 3.54 -12.16
CA VAL A 174 11.39 3.35 -12.53
C VAL A 174 12.24 4.31 -11.70
N TRP A 175 12.86 3.83 -10.61
CA TRP A 175 13.87 4.61 -9.92
C TRP A 175 15.11 4.63 -10.80
N THR A 176 15.43 5.80 -11.36
CA THR A 176 16.67 6.06 -12.08
C THR A 176 17.85 5.99 -11.12
N ASP A 177 18.26 4.76 -10.80
CA ASP A 177 19.63 4.34 -10.54
C ASP A 177 19.67 2.81 -10.60
N GLN A 178 20.15 2.32 -11.76
CA GLN A 178 20.44 0.92 -12.14
C GLN A 178 19.26 0.04 -12.61
N PRO A 179 19.04 -0.09 -13.95
CA PRO A 179 17.93 -0.84 -14.54
C PRO A 179 18.06 -2.38 -14.44
N GLU A 180 19.28 -2.92 -14.28
CA GLU A 180 19.50 -4.38 -14.32
C GLU A 180 19.14 -5.13 -13.03
N LEU A 181 18.76 -4.42 -11.95
CA LEU A 181 18.56 -5.02 -10.62
C LEU A 181 17.16 -4.78 -10.04
N GLY A 182 16.20 -4.18 -10.77
CA GLY A 182 14.88 -3.83 -10.24
C GLY A 182 13.94 -5.03 -10.02
N LEU A 183 13.67 -5.80 -11.08
CA LEU A 183 12.72 -6.93 -11.05
C LEU A 183 13.27 -8.16 -10.30
N LEU A 184 14.55 -8.48 -10.51
CA LEU A 184 15.21 -9.58 -9.80
C LEU A 184 15.40 -9.24 -8.31
N ARG A 185 15.72 -7.99 -7.93
CA ARG A 185 15.77 -7.62 -6.49
C ARG A 185 14.40 -7.46 -5.86
N ALA A 186 13.32 -7.14 -6.56
CA ALA A 186 11.98 -7.13 -5.95
C ALA A 186 11.54 -8.54 -5.55
N SER A 187 11.85 -9.55 -6.38
CA SER A 187 11.65 -10.97 -6.06
C SER A 187 12.65 -11.50 -5.03
N GLU A 188 13.95 -11.22 -5.18
CA GLU A 188 15.00 -11.71 -4.25
C GLU A 188 14.99 -10.99 -2.90
N ARG A 189 14.61 -9.70 -2.84
CA ARG A 189 14.37 -9.01 -1.57
C ARG A 189 13.09 -9.48 -0.91
N SER A 190 12.01 -9.77 -1.64
CA SER A 190 10.79 -10.31 -1.00
C SER A 190 11.07 -11.67 -0.35
N LEU A 191 11.86 -12.54 -0.99
CA LEU A 191 12.23 -13.83 -0.41
C LEU A 191 13.19 -13.69 0.80
N GLY A 192 14.12 -12.73 0.80
CA GLY A 192 15.04 -12.50 1.93
C GLY A 192 14.56 -11.50 3.00
N GLU A 193 13.52 -10.71 2.73
CA GLU A 193 12.87 -9.81 3.70
C GLU A 193 11.77 -10.52 4.46
N GLU A 194 11.10 -11.52 3.89
CA GLU A 194 10.05 -12.26 4.59
C GLU A 194 10.55 -13.32 5.58
N GLU A 195 11.77 -13.84 5.41
CA GLU A 195 12.40 -14.69 6.43
C GLU A 195 12.81 -13.91 7.69
N ARG A 196 12.91 -12.58 7.59
CA ARG A 196 13.23 -11.73 8.74
C ARG A 196 11.98 -11.42 9.57
N PRO A 197 12.07 -11.46 10.91
CA PRO A 197 10.98 -11.05 11.79
C PRO A 197 10.43 -9.67 11.39
N LEU A 198 9.10 -9.49 11.51
CA LEU A 198 8.42 -8.22 11.18
C LEU A 198 9.08 -7.02 11.86
N GLU A 199 9.50 -7.20 13.11
CA GLU A 199 10.22 -6.19 13.89
C GLU A 199 11.51 -5.71 13.20
N GLU A 200 12.33 -6.64 12.69
CA GLU A 200 13.58 -6.28 12.02
C GLU A 200 13.34 -5.51 10.71
N ARG A 201 12.29 -5.91 9.99
CA ARG A 201 11.89 -5.24 8.74
C ARG A 201 11.41 -3.81 9.03
N VAL A 202 10.57 -3.64 10.06
CA VAL A 202 10.10 -2.32 10.50
C VAL A 202 11.27 -1.45 10.93
N ARG A 203 12.19 -1.97 11.75
CA ARG A 203 13.40 -1.25 12.19
C ARG A 203 14.26 -0.81 11.00
N ALA A 204 14.47 -1.68 10.01
CA ALA A 204 15.25 -1.33 8.82
C ALA A 204 14.62 -0.18 8.02
N VAL A 205 13.29 -0.18 7.88
CA VAL A 205 12.55 0.89 7.18
C VAL A 205 12.62 2.20 7.93
N VAL A 206 12.36 2.19 9.24
CA VAL A 206 12.43 3.41 10.07
C VAL A 206 13.86 3.97 10.12
N ALA A 207 14.87 3.11 10.24
CA ALA A 207 16.27 3.51 10.20
C ALA A 207 16.64 4.19 8.87
N ALA A 208 16.21 3.61 7.75
CA ALA A 208 16.40 4.19 6.42
C ALA A 208 15.72 5.56 6.28
N MET A 209 14.49 5.71 6.81
CA MET A 209 13.79 7.00 6.83
C MET A 209 14.52 8.05 7.67
N MET A 210 15.05 7.66 8.83
CA MET A 210 15.77 8.55 9.75
C MET A 210 17.25 8.76 9.37
N ARG A 211 17.70 8.18 8.25
CA ARG A 211 19.11 8.19 7.80
C ARG A 211 20.09 7.79 8.91
N SER A 212 19.66 6.86 9.76
CA SER A 212 20.37 6.40 10.96
C SER A 212 20.54 4.89 10.90
N ALA A 213 21.43 4.33 11.70
CA ALA A 213 21.57 2.87 11.79
C ALA A 213 20.44 2.27 12.66
N PRO A 214 19.97 1.03 12.41
CA PRO A 214 18.85 0.43 13.16
C PRO A 214 19.07 0.34 14.69
N ASP A 215 20.32 0.25 15.11
CA ASP A 215 20.79 0.24 16.50
C ASP A 215 20.80 1.62 17.18
N GLN A 216 20.63 2.69 16.39
CA GLN A 216 20.57 4.07 16.88
C GLN A 216 19.13 4.58 17.02
N LEU A 217 18.14 3.76 16.67
CA LEU A 217 16.73 4.10 16.85
C LEU A 217 16.40 4.20 18.34
N HIS A 218 15.68 5.25 18.72
CA HIS A 218 15.18 5.38 20.08
C HIS A 218 13.98 4.43 20.26
N VAL A 219 14.22 3.33 20.96
CA VAL A 219 13.20 2.35 21.34
C VAL A 219 12.88 2.58 22.81
N ASP A 220 11.60 2.72 23.13
CA ASP A 220 11.15 2.90 24.52
C ASP A 220 11.00 1.56 25.28
N ALA A 221 10.53 1.63 26.53
CA ALA A 221 10.37 0.45 27.38
C ALA A 221 9.30 -0.54 26.89
N ASP A 222 8.37 -0.09 26.04
CA ASP A 222 7.31 -0.92 25.45
C ASP A 222 7.73 -1.50 24.08
N GLY A 223 8.94 -1.16 23.60
CA GLY A 223 9.43 -1.59 22.30
C GLY A 223 9.02 -0.66 21.16
N ASP A 224 8.51 0.53 21.44
CA ASP A 224 8.06 1.47 20.42
C ASP A 224 9.20 2.30 19.88
N ILE A 225 9.22 2.43 18.55
CA ILE A 225 10.22 3.24 17.87
C ILE A 225 9.70 4.68 17.78
N GLY A 226 10.38 5.59 18.47
CA GLY A 226 10.07 7.02 18.46
C GLY A 226 10.65 7.73 17.23
N ILE A 227 9.78 8.39 16.46
CA ILE A 227 10.13 9.17 15.28
C ILE A 227 9.69 10.61 15.51
N ARG A 228 10.65 11.54 15.48
CA ARG A 228 10.36 12.98 15.51
C ARG A 228 10.11 13.48 14.09
N ALA A 229 8.88 13.91 13.81
CA ALA A 229 8.49 14.45 12.51
C ALA A 229 7.78 15.80 12.70
N GLY A 230 8.48 16.90 12.41
CA GLY A 230 7.94 18.25 12.60
C GLY A 230 7.68 18.58 14.08
N SER A 231 6.45 19.02 14.38
CA SER A 231 5.89 19.30 15.72
C SER A 231 5.35 18.06 16.44
N ALA A 232 5.16 16.97 15.72
CA ALA A 232 4.57 15.75 16.26
C ALA A 232 5.63 14.70 16.63
N MET A 233 5.30 13.87 17.61
CA MET A 233 6.03 12.65 17.93
C MET A 233 5.22 11.46 17.43
N VAL A 234 5.82 10.61 16.61
CA VAL A 234 5.17 9.42 16.06
C VAL A 234 5.84 8.19 16.65
N PHE A 235 5.04 7.26 17.15
CA PHE A 235 5.47 5.99 17.68
C PHE A 235 5.08 4.87 16.70
N VAL A 236 5.98 3.90 16.54
CA VAL A 236 5.73 2.71 15.73
C VAL A 236 5.86 1.48 16.63
N ARG A 237 4.74 0.77 16.81
CA ARG A 237 4.67 -0.47 17.60
C ARG A 237 4.44 -1.67 16.70
N VAL A 238 5.24 -2.71 16.88
CA VAL A 238 5.07 -3.98 16.18
C VAL A 238 4.32 -4.97 17.08
N ARG A 239 3.34 -5.67 16.53
CA ARG A 239 2.58 -6.74 17.17
C ARG A 239 2.68 -7.99 16.33
N ASP A 240 2.94 -9.12 16.98
CA ASP A 240 3.14 -10.40 16.26
C ASP A 240 1.86 -11.26 16.18
N ASN A 241 0.82 -10.97 16.97
CA ASN A 241 -0.40 -11.78 16.98
C ASN A 241 -1.68 -10.93 17.23
N PRO A 242 -2.45 -10.57 16.17
CA PRO A 242 -2.13 -10.74 14.75
C PRO A 242 -0.96 -9.84 14.31
N PRO A 243 -0.22 -10.21 13.23
CA PRO A 243 0.91 -9.42 12.73
C PRO A 243 0.45 -8.06 12.23
N LEU A 244 0.78 -7.00 12.97
CA LEU A 244 0.30 -5.64 12.73
C LEU A 244 1.33 -4.62 13.23
N VAL A 245 1.48 -3.53 12.49
CA VAL A 245 2.31 -2.40 12.88
C VAL A 245 1.39 -1.22 13.15
N ASP A 246 1.28 -0.81 14.40
CA ASP A 246 0.51 0.37 14.79
C ASP A 246 1.41 1.60 14.71
N VAL A 247 1.07 2.55 13.84
CA VAL A 247 1.66 3.89 13.83
C VAL A 247 0.73 4.80 14.61
N PHE A 248 1.19 5.42 15.68
CA PHE A 248 0.34 6.24 16.54
C PHE A 248 1.06 7.47 17.07
N SER A 249 0.31 8.51 17.40
CA SER A 249 0.83 9.80 17.86
C SER A 249 -0.06 10.38 18.95
N PRO A 250 0.50 10.94 20.03
CA PRO A 250 -0.24 11.75 20.97
C PRO A 250 -0.54 13.11 20.32
N VAL A 251 -1.82 13.39 20.11
CA VAL A 251 -2.29 14.61 19.44
C VAL A 251 -2.51 15.73 20.45
N LEU A 252 -3.09 15.41 21.61
CA LEU A 252 -3.39 16.40 22.64
C LEU A 252 -3.28 15.74 24.02
N THR A 253 -2.45 16.29 24.90
CA THR A 253 -2.23 15.79 26.27
C THR A 253 -2.90 16.70 27.30
N GLU A 254 -3.12 16.17 28.50
CA GLU A 254 -3.72 16.88 29.64
C GLU A 254 -5.13 17.39 29.35
N VAL A 255 -5.89 16.57 28.64
CA VAL A 255 -7.28 16.85 28.29
C VAL A 255 -8.17 16.14 29.29
N ARG A 256 -9.13 16.88 29.87
CA ARG A 256 -10.15 16.23 30.69
C ARG A 256 -11.10 15.41 29.82
N PRO A 257 -11.25 14.10 30.04
CA PRO A 257 -12.21 13.28 29.32
C PRO A 257 -13.63 13.74 29.66
N THR A 258 -14.34 14.21 28.65
CA THR A 258 -15.74 14.66 28.75
C THR A 258 -16.57 13.98 27.67
N GLU A 259 -17.88 13.85 27.89
CA GLU A 259 -18.79 13.29 26.87
C GLU A 259 -18.71 14.04 25.54
N ARG A 260 -18.53 15.37 25.61
CA ARG A 260 -18.34 16.23 24.43
C ARG A 260 -17.07 15.88 23.65
N LEU A 261 -15.97 15.58 24.34
CA LEU A 261 -14.72 15.15 23.71
C LEU A 261 -14.93 13.80 23.00
N TYR A 262 -15.49 12.80 23.68
CA TYR A 262 -15.73 11.48 23.07
C TYR A 262 -16.67 11.53 21.86
N ALA A 263 -17.73 12.34 21.92
CA ALA A 263 -18.62 12.56 20.78
C ALA A 263 -17.87 13.18 19.59
N ARG A 264 -16.98 14.15 19.86
CA ARG A 264 -16.16 14.79 18.83
C ARG A 264 -15.12 13.86 18.22
N LEU A 265 -14.42 13.06 19.03
CA LEU A 265 -13.46 12.06 18.53
C LEU A 265 -14.15 11.00 17.67
N SER A 266 -15.37 10.60 18.03
CA SER A 266 -16.17 9.66 17.25
C SER A 266 -16.59 10.27 15.91
N GLU A 267 -17.06 11.52 15.89
CA GLU A 267 -17.41 12.23 14.66
C GLU A 267 -16.20 12.36 13.71
N LEU A 268 -15.03 12.75 14.26
CA LEU A 268 -13.80 12.87 13.49
C LEU A 268 -13.36 11.51 12.93
N THR A 269 -13.35 10.47 13.76
CA THR A 269 -12.98 9.11 13.33
C THR A 269 -13.90 8.61 12.21
N ASN A 270 -15.21 8.85 12.29
CA ASN A 270 -16.15 8.44 11.24
C ASN A 270 -15.94 9.15 9.89
N ARG A 271 -15.28 10.32 9.91
CA ARG A 271 -14.97 11.09 8.71
C ARG A 271 -13.56 10.80 8.17
N MET A 272 -12.74 10.10 8.93
CA MET A 272 -11.38 9.74 8.53
C MET A 272 -11.42 8.52 7.59
N PRO A 273 -10.84 8.62 6.39
CA PRO A 273 -10.73 7.46 5.49
C PRO A 273 -9.86 6.34 6.05
N LEU A 274 -8.89 6.70 6.90
CA LEU A 274 -7.90 5.80 7.49
C LEU A 274 -7.56 6.27 8.91
N GLY A 275 -7.39 5.32 9.82
CA GLY A 275 -7.00 5.56 11.21
C GLY A 275 -8.17 5.77 12.17
N ARG A 276 -7.84 5.97 13.44
CA ARG A 276 -8.80 6.19 14.53
C ARG A 276 -8.27 7.18 15.55
N LEU A 277 -9.20 7.86 16.22
CA LEU A 277 -8.92 8.70 17.38
C LEU A 277 -9.52 8.08 18.64
N TYR A 278 -8.76 8.06 19.72
CA TYR A 278 -9.24 7.60 21.03
C TYR A 278 -8.58 8.41 22.15
N CYS A 279 -9.17 8.37 23.35
CA CYS A 279 -8.63 9.06 24.52
C CYS A 279 -8.36 8.03 25.62
N THR A 280 -7.13 8.02 26.12
CA THR A 280 -6.65 7.16 27.21
C THR A 280 -5.68 7.98 28.05
N ASP A 281 -5.76 7.87 29.39
CA ASP A 281 -4.87 8.54 30.34
C ASP A 281 -4.72 10.05 30.07
N ASP A 282 -5.85 10.75 29.96
CA ASP A 282 -5.96 12.20 29.69
C ASP A 282 -5.24 12.66 28.40
N THR A 283 -4.97 11.72 27.49
CA THR A 283 -4.28 11.96 26.22
C THR A 283 -5.13 11.46 25.05
N VAL A 284 -5.30 12.32 24.06
CA VAL A 284 -5.90 11.96 22.78
C VAL A 284 -4.83 11.41 21.87
N TRP A 285 -5.08 10.20 21.38
CA TRP A 285 -4.20 9.45 20.50
C TRP A 285 -4.83 9.32 19.11
N ALA A 286 -3.99 9.48 18.09
CA ALA A 286 -4.29 9.06 16.73
C ALA A 286 -3.54 7.78 16.41
N SER A 287 -4.16 6.84 15.71
CA SER A 287 -3.54 5.56 15.33
C SER A 287 -3.95 5.14 13.92
N ILE A 288 -2.97 4.69 13.14
CA ILE A 288 -3.13 4.11 11.81
C ILE A 288 -2.51 2.70 11.84
N PRO A 289 -3.31 1.65 11.70
CA PRO A 289 -2.80 0.29 11.61
C PRO A 289 -2.25 0.01 10.21
N VAL A 290 -1.09 -0.66 10.15
CA VAL A 290 -0.49 -1.22 8.94
C VAL A 290 -0.42 -2.73 9.08
N PHE A 291 -0.92 -3.47 8.09
CA PHE A 291 -0.88 -4.93 8.14
C PHE A 291 0.56 -5.45 8.14
N GLY A 292 0.88 -6.29 9.13
CA GLY A 292 2.19 -6.94 9.24
C GLY A 292 2.29 -8.20 8.39
N ARG A 293 1.16 -8.82 8.04
CA ARG A 293 1.10 -9.86 7.01
C ARG A 293 1.43 -9.23 5.66
N ASN A 294 2.48 -9.71 5.00
CA ASN A 294 2.97 -9.17 3.72
C ASN A 294 3.45 -7.71 3.82
N PHE A 295 4.10 -7.38 4.93
CA PHE A 295 4.58 -6.04 5.24
C PHE A 295 5.36 -5.41 4.08
N GLN A 296 5.03 -4.15 3.76
CA GLN A 296 5.73 -3.38 2.73
C GLN A 296 6.29 -2.10 3.32
N PRO A 297 7.58 -1.78 3.08
CA PRO A 297 8.19 -0.53 3.52
C PRO A 297 7.38 0.70 3.16
N VAL A 298 6.83 0.75 1.93
CA VAL A 298 6.07 1.89 1.43
C VAL A 298 4.80 2.17 2.24
N HIS A 299 4.12 1.13 2.75
CA HIS A 299 2.91 1.30 3.56
C HIS A 299 3.23 1.90 4.93
N LEU A 300 4.35 1.50 5.54
CA LEU A 300 4.81 2.09 6.79
C LEU A 300 5.23 3.55 6.59
N VAL A 301 6.00 3.84 5.54
CA VAL A 301 6.42 5.21 5.19
C VAL A 301 5.19 6.10 4.98
N LEU A 302 4.20 5.64 4.23
CA LEU A 302 2.96 6.38 3.98
C LEU A 302 2.17 6.60 5.27
N ALA A 303 2.03 5.57 6.12
CA ALA A 303 1.34 5.70 7.40
C ALA A 303 2.00 6.73 8.32
N ILE A 304 3.34 6.78 8.38
CA ILE A 304 4.09 7.78 9.15
C ILE A 304 3.88 9.19 8.58
N GLN A 305 3.90 9.34 7.25
CA GLN A 305 3.66 10.62 6.58
C GLN A 305 2.24 11.15 6.83
N VAL A 306 1.24 10.28 6.68
CA VAL A 306 -0.18 10.60 6.94
C VAL A 306 -0.38 10.92 8.42
N MET A 307 0.22 10.15 9.34
CA MET A 307 0.15 10.42 10.78
C MET A 307 0.74 11.80 11.12
N THR A 308 1.88 12.16 10.53
CA THR A 308 2.52 13.46 10.77
C THR A 308 1.58 14.61 10.37
N GLY A 309 1.02 14.56 9.16
CA GLY A 309 0.07 15.57 8.70
C GLY A 309 -1.24 15.60 9.50
N LEU A 310 -1.75 14.44 9.91
CA LEU A 310 -2.93 14.35 10.77
C LEU A 310 -2.68 14.91 12.17
N ALA A 311 -1.52 14.62 12.75
CA ALA A 311 -1.16 15.13 14.08
C ALA A 311 -1.08 16.67 14.06
N ASP A 312 -0.46 17.26 13.04
CA ASP A 312 -0.36 18.72 12.87
C ASP A 312 -1.71 19.40 12.52
N GLU A 313 -2.68 18.70 11.91
CA GLU A 313 -4.02 19.28 11.70
C GLU A 313 -4.87 19.19 12.97
N LEU A 314 -4.78 18.05 13.67
CA LEU A 314 -5.64 17.74 14.79
C LEU A 314 -5.16 18.41 16.08
N ASP A 315 -3.86 18.63 16.27
CA ASP A 315 -3.32 19.28 17.47
C ASP A 315 -3.81 20.73 17.57
N ASP A 316 -3.76 21.51 16.48
CA ASP A 316 -4.22 22.89 16.40
C ASP A 316 -5.74 22.98 16.61
N ARG A 317 -6.51 22.10 15.96
CA ARG A 317 -7.98 22.09 16.04
C ARG A 317 -8.48 21.66 17.41
N LEU A 318 -7.94 20.59 17.98
CA LEU A 318 -8.38 20.07 19.28
C LEU A 318 -7.92 20.97 20.43
N HIS A 319 -6.71 21.54 20.34
CA HIS A 319 -6.23 22.52 21.31
C HIS A 319 -7.14 23.76 21.35
N GLY A 320 -7.58 24.26 20.19
CA GLY A 320 -8.52 25.39 20.10
C GLY A 320 -9.92 25.09 20.66
N GLU A 321 -10.42 23.86 20.50
CA GLU A 321 -11.78 23.48 20.92
C GLU A 321 -11.90 23.04 22.39
N PHE A 322 -10.88 22.38 22.95
CA PHE A 322 -10.97 21.73 24.27
C PHE A 322 -9.93 22.19 25.29
N GLY A 323 -8.90 22.93 24.87
CA GLY A 323 -7.72 23.20 25.68
C GLY A 323 -6.87 21.94 25.94
N GLY A 324 -5.65 22.11 26.42
CA GLY A 324 -4.67 21.03 26.65
C GLY A 324 -3.26 21.43 26.21
N ARG A 325 -2.27 20.56 26.42
CA ARG A 325 -0.90 20.79 25.94
C ARG A 325 -0.63 20.04 24.64
N ARG A 326 0.06 20.71 23.73
CA ARG A 326 0.65 20.08 22.53
C ARG A 326 1.93 19.36 22.93
N PHE A 327 2.26 18.28 22.23
CA PHE A 327 3.47 17.52 22.53
C PHE A 327 4.73 18.36 22.32
N PHE A 328 4.77 19.19 21.27
CA PHE A 328 5.70 20.32 21.15
C PHE A 328 4.96 21.57 20.66
N GLY A 329 4.64 22.47 21.59
CA GLY A 329 4.14 23.81 21.31
C GLY A 329 4.68 24.78 22.35
N ASP A 330 5.45 25.77 21.88
CA ASP A 330 6.20 26.74 22.67
C ASP A 330 5.37 27.43 23.76
N ASP A 331 6.00 27.57 24.92
CA ASP A 331 5.74 28.52 26.00
C ASP A 331 6.01 29.97 25.53
N LYS A 332 5.37 30.36 24.44
CA LYS A 332 5.40 31.73 23.91
C LYS A 332 3.99 32.25 23.83
N SER A 333 3.50 32.63 24.99
CA SER A 333 3.05 33.99 25.32
C SER A 333 1.90 33.92 26.30
N LEU A 334 2.11 34.48 27.50
CA LEU A 334 1.22 35.44 28.17
C LEU A 334 1.78 35.81 29.57
N GLY A 335 2.09 37.10 29.76
CA GLY A 335 2.43 37.72 31.05
C GLY A 335 3.63 38.67 30.97
N ALA A 336 3.56 39.79 30.25
CA ALA A 336 3.10 41.10 30.74
C ALA A 336 3.99 41.74 31.84
N GLU A 337 4.70 42.79 31.44
CA GLU A 337 5.08 44.04 32.14
C GLU A 337 5.38 44.03 33.66
N GLY A 338 6.60 44.44 34.03
CA GLY A 338 6.93 44.89 35.39
C GLY A 338 8.41 45.18 35.63
N ARG A 339 8.77 46.45 35.74
CA ARG A 339 10.12 47.01 35.99
C ARG A 339 10.82 46.47 37.25
N SER A 340 12.14 46.22 37.19
CA SER A 340 13.23 46.93 37.94
C SER A 340 14.54 46.11 37.99
N ALA A 341 15.68 46.80 37.87
CA ALA A 341 17.07 46.30 37.79
C ALA A 341 17.68 45.84 39.15
N PRO A 342 19.01 45.60 39.30
CA PRO A 342 20.06 45.13 38.39
C PRO A 342 20.77 43.84 38.88
N SER A 343 21.76 43.40 38.11
CA SER A 343 22.71 42.32 38.34
C SER A 343 23.33 42.26 39.74
N ASP A 344 23.45 41.05 40.30
CA ASP A 344 24.67 40.64 41.02
C ASP A 344 24.81 39.12 41.13
N GLY A 345 26.05 38.64 41.04
CA GLY A 345 26.49 37.40 41.70
C GLY A 345 26.32 36.08 40.96
N GLU A 346 27.41 35.63 40.34
CA GLU A 346 27.71 34.25 39.97
C GLU A 346 27.30 33.21 41.03
N HIS A 347 26.87 32.01 40.62
CA HIS A 347 27.49 30.72 41.02
C HIS A 347 26.85 29.48 40.36
N ARG A 348 27.61 28.90 39.43
CA ARG A 348 27.97 27.47 39.25
C ARG A 348 26.88 26.38 39.38
N THR A 349 26.58 25.79 38.23
CA THR A 349 26.75 24.36 37.88
C THR A 349 26.49 23.26 38.94
N GLY A 350 25.54 22.38 38.59
CA GLY A 350 25.67 20.92 38.73
C GLY A 350 24.89 20.28 39.88
N MET A 351 23.95 19.37 39.57
CA MET A 351 24.17 17.91 39.68
C MET A 351 22.89 17.15 39.35
N TYR A 352 23.08 15.99 38.72
CA TYR A 352 22.11 14.94 38.46
C TYR A 352 21.39 14.47 39.72
N LEU A 353 20.10 14.16 39.58
CA LEU A 353 19.53 12.86 39.94
C LEU A 353 18.27 12.60 39.11
#